data_AF-A0A958GE67-F1
#
_entry.id   AF-A0A958GE67-F1
#
_cell.length_a   1.000
_cell.length_b   1.000
_cell.length_c   1.000
_cell.angle_alpha   90.00
_cell.angle_beta   90.00
_cell.angle_gamma   90.00
#
_symmetry.space_group_name_H-M   'P 1'
#
loop_
_entity.id
_entity.type
_entity.pdbx_description
1 polymer ?
#
loop_
_entity_poly.entity_id
_entity_poly.type
_entity_poly.pdbx_seq_one_letter_code
_entity_poly.pdbx_strand_id
1 'polypeptide(L)'
;MGKSALLNILPETSTLRSQSPFSDPMSWPPEKESDPPRALRSLSQIVSGGLCHRCGSCVGICPTGVLALDDQEFPFVKNLSACTDCDLCVKVCPGDEFDYQGIFEAKFGKT
;
A
#
# COMPACT_ATOMS: atom_id res chain seq x y z
N MET A 1 42.54 -8.73 16.18
CA MET A 1 41.13 -9.16 16.35
C MET A 1 40.30 -8.54 15.24
N GLY A 2 39.40 -9.31 14.61
CA GLY A 2 38.52 -8.84 13.53
C GLY A 2 38.46 -9.84 12.39
N LYS A 3 37.82 -11.00 12.60
CA LYS A 3 37.50 -11.92 11.50
C LYS A 3 36.39 -11.26 10.68
N SER A 4 36.76 -10.62 9.57
CA SER A 4 35.82 -10.13 8.57
C SER A 4 35.04 -11.35 8.06
N ALA A 5 33.74 -11.40 8.38
CA ALA A 5 32.85 -12.44 7.91
C ALA A 5 32.71 -12.27 6.40
N LEU A 6 33.46 -13.08 5.66
CA LEU A 6 33.34 -13.18 4.21
C LEU A 6 31.88 -13.49 3.88
N LEU A 7 31.25 -12.59 3.13
CA LEU A 7 29.92 -12.77 2.58
C LEU A 7 30.02 -13.95 1.60
N ASN A 8 29.73 -15.16 2.07
CA ASN A 8 29.73 -16.35 1.24
C ASN A 8 28.54 -16.26 0.29
N ILE A 9 28.78 -15.72 -0.91
CA ILE A 9 27.86 -15.77 -2.03
C ILE A 9 27.60 -17.26 -2.30
N LEU A 10 26.35 -17.68 -2.09
CA LEU A 10 25.95 -19.07 -2.32
C LEU A 10 26.19 -19.42 -3.81
N PRO A 11 26.80 -20.58 -4.11
CA PRO A 11 27.01 -21.01 -5.50
C PRO A 11 25.67 -21.16 -6.23
N GLU A 12 25.69 -21.01 -7.55
CA GLU A 12 24.48 -20.95 -8.39
C GLU A 12 23.57 -22.18 -8.29
N THR A 13 24.11 -23.30 -7.81
CA THR A 13 23.38 -24.56 -7.60
C THR A 13 22.61 -24.61 -6.28
N SER A 14 22.61 -23.52 -5.50
CA SER A 14 21.93 -23.48 -4.21
C SER A 14 20.41 -23.39 -4.38
N THR A 15 19.71 -24.40 -3.87
CA THR A 15 18.24 -24.48 -3.80
C THR A 15 17.62 -23.37 -2.93
N LEU A 16 18.43 -22.63 -2.17
CA LEU A 16 18.00 -21.42 -1.48
C LEU A 16 17.72 -20.26 -2.43
N ARG A 17 18.33 -20.23 -3.63
CA ARG A 17 18.07 -19.17 -4.62
C ARG A 17 16.66 -19.29 -5.21
N SER A 18 16.16 -20.50 -5.42
CA SER A 18 14.78 -20.76 -5.87
C SER A 18 13.72 -20.52 -4.78
N GLN A 19 14.14 -20.21 -3.56
CA GLN A 19 13.26 -19.82 -2.46
C GLN A 19 13.35 -18.32 -2.15
N SER A 20 14.19 -17.57 -2.88
CA SER A 20 14.25 -16.13 -2.71
C SER A 20 13.05 -15.51 -3.44
N PRO A 21 12.22 -14.68 -2.79
CA PRO A 21 11.12 -13.98 -3.45
C PRO A 21 11.60 -12.94 -4.50
N PHE A 22 12.91 -12.79 -4.68
CA PHE A 22 13.55 -11.88 -5.63
C PHE A 22 14.24 -12.61 -6.80
N SER A 23 14.04 -13.94 -6.94
CA SER A 23 14.78 -14.72 -7.94
C SER A 23 14.35 -14.46 -9.38
N ASP A 24 13.23 -13.77 -9.58
CA ASP A 24 12.73 -13.45 -10.91
C ASP A 24 12.30 -11.98 -11.01
N PRO A 25 13.23 -11.05 -11.30
CA PRO A 25 12.93 -9.62 -11.41
C PRO A 25 12.02 -9.29 -12.61
N MET A 26 11.70 -10.27 -13.47
CA MET A 26 10.88 -10.10 -14.67
C MET A 26 9.48 -10.73 -14.56
N SER A 27 9.16 -11.49 -13.51
CA SER A 27 7.79 -11.98 -13.24
C SER A 27 6.92 -10.94 -12.52
N TRP A 28 7.37 -9.69 -12.53
CA TRP A 28 6.59 -8.52 -12.16
C TRP A 28 5.96 -7.94 -13.45
N PRO A 29 4.62 -7.84 -13.56
CA PRO A 29 3.58 -8.00 -12.54
C PRO A 29 2.88 -9.37 -12.55
N PRO A 30 2.14 -9.72 -11.47
CA PRO A 30 1.31 -10.93 -11.42
C PRO A 30 0.20 -10.91 -12.48
N GLU A 31 -0.03 -12.09 -13.06
CA GLU A 31 -0.94 -12.42 -14.17
C GLU A 31 -2.46 -12.32 -13.85
N LYS A 32 -2.89 -11.37 -13.02
CA LYS A 32 -4.30 -10.99 -12.92
C LYS A 32 -4.53 -9.61 -13.50
N GLU A 33 -4.99 -9.61 -14.75
CA GLU A 33 -5.56 -8.48 -15.51
C GLU A 33 -6.72 -7.74 -14.76
N SER A 34 -7.19 -8.25 -13.62
CA SER A 34 -8.28 -7.67 -12.81
C SER A 34 -7.81 -6.92 -11.55
N ASP A 35 -6.52 -6.93 -11.25
CA ASP A 35 -6.02 -6.45 -9.96
C ASP A 35 -5.78 -4.93 -10.00
N PRO A 36 -6.43 -4.13 -9.14
CA PRO A 36 -6.16 -2.70 -9.09
C PRO A 36 -4.71 -2.46 -8.63
N PRO A 37 -4.11 -1.32 -9.02
CA PRO A 37 -2.82 -0.85 -8.52
C PRO A 37 -2.74 -1.02 -6.99
N ARG A 38 -1.57 -1.42 -6.51
CA ARG A 38 -1.33 -1.72 -5.09
C ARG A 38 -1.77 -0.56 -4.19
N ALA A 39 -1.43 0.67 -4.57
CA ALA A 39 -1.81 1.88 -3.85
C ALA A 39 -3.33 2.02 -3.72
N LEU A 40 -4.08 1.75 -4.80
CA LEU A 40 -5.54 1.82 -4.79
C LEU A 40 -6.17 0.67 -4.00
N ARG A 41 -5.54 -0.50 -3.98
CA ARG A 41 -5.95 -1.62 -3.14
C ARG A 41 -5.82 -1.29 -1.65
N SER A 42 -4.69 -0.74 -1.23
CA SER A 42 -4.47 -0.31 0.17
C SER A 42 -5.42 0.82 0.56
N LEU A 43 -5.58 1.83 -0.30
CA LEU A 43 -6.53 2.91 -0.03
C LEU A 43 -7.97 2.40 0.10
N SER A 44 -8.38 1.43 -0.73
CA SER A 44 -9.69 0.79 -0.62
C SER A 44 -9.87 0.05 0.72
N GLN A 45 -8.82 -0.56 1.28
CA GLN A 45 -8.88 -1.21 2.59
C GLN A 45 -9.11 -0.20 3.71
N ILE A 46 -8.48 0.98 3.66
CA ILE A 46 -8.71 2.07 4.63
C ILE A 46 -10.18 2.53 4.57
N VAL A 47 -10.74 2.70 3.37
CA VAL A 47 -12.14 3.11 3.18
C VAL A 47 -13.10 2.04 3.69
N SER A 48 -12.96 0.80 3.23
CA SER A 48 -13.83 -0.31 3.63
C SER A 48 -13.66 -0.70 5.10
N GLY A 49 -12.49 -0.43 5.70
CA GLY A 49 -12.21 -0.65 7.11
C GLY A 49 -12.75 0.44 8.04
N GLY A 50 -13.42 1.47 7.53
CA GLY A 50 -13.98 2.55 8.35
C GLY A 50 -12.93 3.53 8.90
N LEU A 51 -11.69 3.48 8.39
CA LEU A 51 -10.58 4.34 8.81
C LEU A 51 -10.50 5.63 7.98
N CYS A 52 -11.34 5.76 6.95
CA CYS A 52 -11.39 6.95 6.12
C CYS A 52 -12.11 8.10 6.81
N HIS A 53 -11.39 9.20 7.01
CA HIS A 53 -11.89 10.42 7.63
C HIS A 53 -12.44 11.44 6.62
N ARG A 54 -12.56 11.05 5.34
CA ARG A 54 -13.13 11.89 4.25
C ARG A 54 -12.45 13.25 4.04
N CYS A 55 -11.17 13.36 4.42
CA CYS A 55 -10.43 14.63 4.39
C CYS A 55 -9.95 15.06 2.99
N GLY A 56 -10.00 14.17 1.99
CA GLY A 56 -9.56 14.48 0.62
C GLY A 56 -8.04 14.54 0.41
N SER A 57 -7.19 14.25 1.40
CA SER A 57 -5.73 14.28 1.24
C SER A 57 -5.22 13.38 0.09
N CYS A 58 -5.84 12.22 -0.10
CA CYS A 58 -5.52 11.29 -1.19
C CYS A 58 -5.81 11.89 -2.59
N VAL A 59 -6.85 12.72 -2.72
CA VAL A 59 -7.17 13.44 -3.96
C VAL A 59 -6.16 14.57 -4.18
N GLY A 60 -5.89 15.37 -3.14
CA GLY A 60 -4.99 16.52 -3.23
C GLY A 60 -3.52 16.15 -3.51
N ILE A 61 -3.04 15.02 -2.98
CA ILE A 61 -1.65 14.59 -3.19
C ILE A 61 -1.43 13.92 -4.55
N CYS A 62 -2.49 13.47 -5.23
CA CYS A 62 -2.37 12.64 -6.43
C CYS A 62 -1.85 13.48 -7.62
N PRO A 63 -0.59 13.27 -8.08
CA PRO A 63 0.00 14.13 -9.10
C PRO A 63 -0.65 13.94 -10.48
N THR A 64 -1.30 12.80 -10.71
CA THR A 64 -1.95 12.45 -11.99
C THR A 64 -3.48 12.55 -11.95
N GLY A 65 -4.06 13.00 -10.83
CA GLY A 65 -5.50 13.26 -10.71
C GLY A 65 -6.39 12.02 -10.86
N VAL A 66 -5.93 10.86 -10.36
CA VAL A 66 -6.64 9.56 -10.46
C VAL A 66 -7.92 9.51 -9.63
N LEU A 67 -7.92 10.22 -8.50
CA LEU A 67 -8.98 10.16 -7.48
C LEU A 67 -9.83 11.43 -7.52
N ALA A 68 -11.10 11.29 -7.15
CA ALA A 68 -12.04 12.38 -6.87
C ALA A 68 -12.89 12.03 -5.63
N LEU A 69 -13.61 13.00 -5.07
CA LEU A 69 -14.54 12.78 -3.97
C LEU A 69 -15.98 12.65 -4.51
N ASP A 70 -16.74 11.72 -3.96
CA ASP A 70 -18.18 11.60 -4.22
C ASP A 70 -19.00 12.59 -3.36
N ASP A 71 -20.34 12.53 -3.47
CA ASP A 71 -21.26 13.39 -2.71
C ASP A 71 -21.24 13.14 -1.19
N GLN A 72 -20.63 12.04 -0.76
CA GLN A 72 -20.43 11.67 0.63
C GLN A 72 -18.97 11.91 1.08
N GLU A 73 -18.17 12.59 0.27
CA GLU A 73 -16.76 12.92 0.50
C GLU A 73 -15.84 11.69 0.59
N PHE A 74 -16.28 10.53 0.08
CA PHE A 74 -15.42 9.37 -0.07
C PHE A 74 -14.60 9.44 -1.36
N PRO A 75 -13.33 9.01 -1.33
CA PRO A 75 -12.53 8.95 -2.54
C PRO A 75 -13.00 7.81 -3.45
N PHE A 76 -13.16 8.10 -4.74
CA PHE A 76 -13.40 7.12 -5.79
C PHE A 76 -12.39 7.29 -6.94
N VAL A 77 -12.21 6.23 -7.74
CA VAL A 77 -11.31 6.24 -8.90
C VAL A 77 -12.02 6.88 -10.08
N LYS A 78 -11.56 8.07 -10.48
CA LYS A 78 -12.05 8.80 -11.65
C LYS A 78 -11.34 8.37 -12.94
N ASN A 79 -10.04 8.12 -12.87
CA ASN A 79 -9.23 7.77 -14.05
C ASN A 79 -8.14 6.75 -13.70
N LEU A 80 -8.49 5.46 -13.76
CA LEU A 80 -7.59 4.37 -13.38
C LEU A 80 -6.32 4.31 -14.24
N SER A 81 -6.42 4.62 -15.53
CA SER A 81 -5.29 4.52 -16.47
C SER A 81 -4.17 5.53 -16.22
N ALA A 82 -4.45 6.59 -15.45
CA ALA A 82 -3.45 7.58 -15.04
C ALA A 82 -2.70 7.20 -13.75
N CYS A 83 -3.03 6.04 -13.14
CA CYS A 83 -2.38 5.60 -11.91
C CYS A 83 -0.99 5.04 -12.19
N THR A 84 0.02 5.60 -11.53
CA THR A 84 1.43 5.18 -11.63
C THR A 84 1.85 4.25 -10.49
N ASP A 85 0.91 3.82 -9.65
CA ASP A 85 1.15 2.99 -8.45
C ASP A 85 2.22 3.57 -7.48
N CYS A 86 2.31 4.90 -7.39
CA CYS A 86 3.32 5.63 -6.63
C CYS A 86 3.11 5.66 -5.10
N ASP A 87 1.95 5.19 -4.63
CA ASP A 87 1.63 5.00 -3.19
C ASP A 87 1.48 6.28 -2.34
N LEU A 88 1.55 7.46 -2.97
CA LEU A 88 1.41 8.74 -2.26
C LEU A 88 0.04 8.91 -1.59
N CYS A 89 -1.04 8.40 -2.20
CA CYS A 89 -2.39 8.49 -1.65
C CYS A 89 -2.58 7.71 -0.35
N VAL A 90 -1.82 6.62 -0.16
CA VAL A 90 -1.82 5.80 1.06
C VAL A 90 -0.94 6.46 2.12
N LYS A 91 0.29 6.84 1.76
CA LYS A 91 1.25 7.46 2.68
C LYS A 91 0.80 8.78 3.29
N VAL A 92 -0.03 9.54 2.58
CA VAL A 92 -0.61 10.78 3.12
C VAL A 92 -1.85 10.51 4.01
N CYS A 93 -2.39 9.29 3.99
CA CYS A 93 -3.64 8.98 4.67
C CYS A 93 -3.38 8.70 6.15
N PRO A 94 -3.94 9.49 7.08
CA PRO A 94 -3.77 9.23 8.51
C PRO A 94 -4.44 7.92 8.95
N GLY A 95 -5.43 7.44 8.19
CA GLY A 95 -6.11 6.18 8.43
C GLY A 95 -5.29 4.93 8.06
N ASP A 96 -4.12 5.09 7.42
CA ASP A 96 -3.21 3.96 7.13
C ASP A 96 -2.52 3.44 8.40
N GLU A 97 -2.23 4.34 9.34
CA GLU A 97 -1.49 4.02 10.57
C GLU A 97 -2.35 4.04 11.83
N PHE A 98 -3.43 4.85 11.86
CA PHE A 98 -4.11 5.19 13.11
C PHE A 98 -5.62 4.92 13.07
N ASP A 99 -6.05 3.86 13.77
CA ASP A 99 -7.46 3.59 14.09
C ASP A 99 -7.89 4.37 15.35
N TYR A 100 -8.38 5.59 15.13
CA TYR A 100 -8.88 6.44 16.21
C TYR A 100 -10.02 5.79 17.00
N GLN A 101 -10.93 5.06 16.36
CA GLN A 101 -12.08 4.46 17.03
C GLN A 101 -11.63 3.32 17.94
N GLY A 102 -10.81 2.40 17.40
CA GLY A 102 -10.25 1.29 18.18
C GLY A 102 -9.42 1.78 19.37
N ILE A 103 -8.61 2.83 19.18
CA ILE A 103 -7.81 3.40 20.27
C ILE A 103 -8.69 4.10 21.31
N PHE A 104 -9.69 4.86 20.87
CA PHE A 104 -10.61 5.54 21.77
C PHE A 104 -11.37 4.54 22.65
N GLU A 105 -11.97 3.52 22.06
CA GLU A 105 -12.68 2.47 22.78
C GLU A 105 -11.75 1.72 23.76
N ALA A 106 -10.51 1.43 23.34
CA ALA A 106 -9.54 0.75 24.20
C ALA A 106 -9.09 1.59 25.40
N LYS A 107 -9.07 2.93 25.28
CA LYS A 107 -8.59 3.84 26.33
C LYS A 107 -9.70 4.37 27.23
N PHE A 108 -10.88 4.62 26.68
CA PHE A 108 -11.95 5.34 27.36
C PHE A 108 -13.23 4.50 27.54
N GLY A 109 -13.26 3.29 26.96
CA GLY A 109 -14.47 2.46 26.94
C GLY A 109 -15.45 2.89 25.85
N LYS A 110 -16.43 2.03 25.56
CA LYS A 110 -17.54 2.36 24.66
C LYS A 110 -18.55 3.24 25.38
N THR A 111 -18.85 4.40 24.80
CA THR A 111 -20.02 5.22 25.15
C THR A 111 -21.32 4.57 24.68
#